data_AF-A0A368W457-F1
#
_entry.id   AF-A0A368W457-F1
#
_cell.length_a   1.000
_cell.length_b   1.000
_cell.length_c   1.000
_cell.angle_alpha   90.00
_cell.angle_beta   90.00
_cell.angle_gamma   90.00
#
_symmetry.space_group_name_H-M   'P 1'
#
loop_
_entity.id
_entity.type
_entity.pdbx_description
1 polymer ?
#
loop_
_entity_poly.entity_id
_entity_poly.type
_entity_poly.pdbx_seq_one_letter_code
_entity_poly.pdbx_strand_id
1 'polypeptide(L)'
;MIRPTINGVENGQFVSLLKEGENLGDKYPATSALAWLGTWNNGFYRGQVIPSIDPVTAALQKLQIDMNKKSAEEYMPVPVNFEIFLMSTPAKNKLGGLNSSIMDDLVKVILSKEEPVAQWQKIVKGYDAKGVQDVIKEVNEEAVKRGIE
;
A
#
# COMPACT_ATOMS: atom_id res chain seq x y z
N MET A 1 -50.19 -11.72 -7.32
CA MET A 1 -48.92 -10.96 -7.43
C MET A 1 -48.38 -10.78 -6.02
N ILE A 2 -47.48 -11.67 -5.59
CA ILE A 2 -46.97 -11.70 -4.20
C ILE A 2 -45.77 -10.77 -4.16
N ARG A 3 -45.84 -9.69 -3.36
CA ARG A 3 -44.69 -8.81 -3.11
C ARG A 3 -43.75 -9.54 -2.13
N PRO A 4 -42.45 -9.70 -2.44
CA PRO A 4 -41.50 -10.18 -1.45
C PRO A 4 -41.29 -9.08 -0.41
N THR A 5 -41.58 -9.37 0.86
CA THR A 5 -41.28 -8.49 1.99
C THR A 5 -39.77 -8.43 2.21
N ILE A 6 -39.20 -7.23 2.12
CA ILE A 6 -37.82 -6.94 2.49
C ILE A 6 -37.79 -6.84 4.02
N ASN A 7 -37.47 -7.94 4.72
CA ASN A 7 -37.32 -7.93 6.17
C ASN A 7 -35.82 -7.99 6.50
N GLY A 8 -35.27 -6.91 7.07
CA GLY A 8 -33.83 -6.81 7.40
C GLY A 8 -33.53 -5.97 8.64
N VAL A 9 -34.51 -5.84 9.55
CA VAL A 9 -34.34 -5.14 10.84
C VAL A 9 -35.03 -5.96 11.93
N GLU A 10 -34.27 -6.40 12.92
CA GLU A 10 -34.78 -6.98 14.17
C GLU A 10 -34.32 -6.10 15.32
N ASN A 11 -35.23 -5.72 16.22
CA ASN A 11 -34.93 -4.86 17.39
C ASN A 11 -34.20 -3.55 17.04
N GLY A 12 -34.46 -2.97 15.86
CA GLY A 12 -33.80 -1.75 15.40
C GLY A 12 -32.35 -1.94 14.93
N GLN A 13 -31.87 -3.19 14.87
CA GLN A 13 -30.56 -3.54 14.36
C GLN A 13 -30.67 -4.19 12.98
N PHE A 14 -29.75 -3.85 12.08
CA PHE A 14 -29.66 -4.49 10.78
C PHE A 14 -29.17 -5.93 10.95
N VAL A 15 -29.95 -6.88 10.45
CA VAL A 15 -29.61 -8.30 10.53
C VAL A 15 -29.01 -8.75 9.20
N SER A 16 -27.92 -9.52 9.26
CA SER A 16 -27.27 -10.05 8.07
C SER A 16 -28.21 -10.99 7.31
N LEU A 17 -28.28 -10.84 5.98
CA LEU A 17 -29.01 -11.74 5.08
C LEU A 17 -28.15 -12.91 4.57
N LEU A 18 -26.93 -13.05 5.10
CA LEU A 18 -26.00 -14.12 4.77
C LEU A 18 -26.26 -15.32 5.67
N LYS A 19 -26.09 -16.53 5.12
CA LYS A 19 -26.13 -17.74 5.93
C LYS A 19 -24.92 -17.78 6.87
N GLU A 20 -25.02 -18.55 7.95
CA GLU A 20 -23.88 -18.81 8.84
C GLU A 20 -22.70 -19.37 8.03
N GLY A 21 -21.52 -18.74 8.16
CA GLY A 21 -20.31 -19.08 7.42
C GLY A 21 -20.21 -18.52 6.00
N GLU A 22 -21.24 -17.87 5.46
CA GLU A 22 -21.22 -17.21 4.15
C GLU A 22 -20.79 -15.74 4.32
N ASN A 23 -19.79 -15.29 3.56
CA ASN A 23 -19.41 -13.88 3.51
C ASN A 23 -19.91 -13.20 2.22
N LEU A 24 -19.92 -11.86 2.21
CA LEU A 24 -20.36 -11.05 1.06
C LEU A 24 -19.55 -11.32 -0.22
N GLY A 25 -18.25 -11.63 -0.07
CA GLY A 25 -17.34 -11.97 -1.17
C GLY A 25 -17.67 -13.31 -1.81
N ASP A 26 -18.05 -14.31 -1.02
CA ASP A 26 -18.44 -15.64 -1.50
C ASP A 26 -19.74 -15.58 -2.30
N LYS A 27 -20.72 -14.82 -1.80
CA LYS A 27 -22.06 -14.71 -2.41
C LYS A 27 -22.10 -13.77 -3.61
N TYR A 28 -21.33 -12.69 -3.56
CA TYR A 28 -21.29 -11.66 -4.59
C TYR A 28 -19.84 -11.36 -4.99
N PRO A 29 -19.24 -12.14 -5.91
CA PRO A 29 -17.82 -11.99 -6.27
C PRO A 29 -17.43 -10.59 -6.76
N ALA A 30 -18.38 -9.85 -7.35
CA ALA A 30 -18.19 -8.46 -7.79
C ALA A 30 -17.90 -7.48 -6.64
N THR A 31 -18.21 -7.84 -5.38
CA THR A 31 -17.90 -7.00 -4.22
C THR A 31 -16.39 -6.79 -4.05
N SER A 32 -15.57 -7.76 -4.45
CA SER A 32 -14.10 -7.62 -4.42
C SER A 32 -13.59 -6.53 -5.36
N ALA A 33 -14.10 -6.48 -6.59
CA ALA A 33 -13.73 -5.45 -7.57
C ALA A 33 -14.20 -4.05 -7.13
N LEU A 34 -15.42 -3.95 -6.58
CA LEU A 34 -15.93 -2.70 -6.02
C LEU A 34 -15.14 -2.25 -4.79
N ALA A 35 -14.78 -3.19 -3.90
CA ALA A 35 -13.90 -2.90 -2.77
C ALA A 35 -12.55 -2.37 -3.27
N TRP A 36 -11.97 -3.00 -4.29
CA TRP A 36 -10.70 -2.57 -4.89
C TRP A 36 -10.78 -1.13 -5.43
N LEU A 37 -11.86 -0.80 -6.14
CA LEU A 37 -12.14 0.56 -6.62
C LEU A 37 -12.44 1.56 -5.50
N GLY A 38 -12.83 1.10 -4.32
CA GLY A 38 -13.03 1.92 -3.11
C GLY A 38 -11.77 2.07 -2.24
N THR A 39 -10.75 1.23 -2.42
CA THR A 39 -9.54 1.18 -1.57
C THR A 39 -8.58 2.35 -1.71
N TRP A 40 -8.85 3.34 -2.58
CA TRP A 40 -8.08 4.59 -2.66
C TRP A 40 -8.06 5.37 -1.34
N ASN A 41 -8.86 4.93 -0.37
CA ASN A 41 -9.15 5.58 0.88
C ASN A 41 -8.37 5.04 2.10
N ASN A 42 -7.04 4.89 2.02
CA ASN A 42 -6.25 4.75 3.24
C ASN A 42 -6.08 6.09 4.00
N GLY A 43 -6.49 7.21 3.39
CA GLY A 43 -6.39 8.56 3.94
C GLY A 43 -7.50 8.97 4.93
N PHE A 44 -8.73 8.43 4.86
CA PHE A 44 -9.83 8.83 5.76
C PHE A 44 -9.74 8.26 7.18
N TYR A 45 -8.76 7.39 7.49
CA TYR A 45 -8.50 6.98 8.88
C TYR A 45 -7.75 8.04 9.70
N ARG A 46 -7.55 9.24 9.14
CA ARG A 46 -7.06 10.41 9.87
C ARG A 46 -8.23 11.08 10.59
N GLY A 47 -8.27 10.96 11.92
CA GLY A 47 -9.27 11.61 12.77
C GLY A 47 -10.08 10.63 13.64
N GLN A 48 -11.26 11.05 14.09
CA GLN A 48 -12.16 10.20 14.86
C GLN A 48 -12.86 9.21 13.91
N VAL A 49 -12.54 7.92 14.07
CA VAL A 49 -13.15 6.83 13.31
C VAL A 49 -14.19 6.15 14.20
N ILE A 50 -15.37 5.82 13.66
CA ILE A 50 -16.32 4.96 14.35
C ILE A 50 -15.75 3.54 14.28
N PRO A 51 -15.42 2.90 15.42
CA PRO A 51 -14.89 1.54 15.41
C PRO A 51 -15.95 0.56 14.91
N SER A 52 -15.49 -0.51 14.27
CA SER A 52 -16.34 -1.64 13.91
C SER A 52 -17.06 -2.20 15.14
N ILE A 53 -18.27 -2.72 14.95
CA ILE A 53 -18.98 -3.47 15.99
C ILE A 53 -18.40 -4.88 16.18
N ASP A 54 -17.65 -5.38 15.19
CA ASP A 54 -16.91 -6.63 15.29
C ASP A 54 -15.62 -6.41 16.11
N PRO A 55 -15.42 -7.13 17.22
CA PRO A 55 -14.32 -6.88 18.16
C PRO A 55 -12.94 -7.10 17.55
N VAL A 56 -12.79 -8.03 16.60
CA VAL A 56 -11.51 -8.30 15.93
C VAL A 56 -11.15 -7.15 15.00
N THR A 57 -12.09 -6.72 14.17
CA THR A 57 -11.94 -5.58 13.26
C THR A 57 -11.70 -4.29 14.05
N ALA A 58 -12.41 -4.09 15.16
CA ALA A 58 -12.22 -2.93 16.04
C ALA A 58 -10.81 -2.88 16.62
N ALA A 59 -10.26 -4.02 17.04
CA ALA A 59 -8.90 -4.12 17.55
C ALA A 59 -7.85 -3.78 16.47
N LEU A 60 -8.03 -4.27 15.24
CA LEU A 60 -7.15 -3.96 14.10
C LEU A 60 -7.21 -2.48 13.72
N GLN A 61 -8.41 -1.89 13.68
CA GLN A 61 -8.59 -0.46 13.43
C GLN A 61 -7.90 0.38 14.51
N LYS A 62 -8.04 -0.01 15.77
CA LYS A 62 -7.37 0.67 16.88
C LYS A 62 -5.84 0.62 16.73
N LEU A 63 -5.28 -0.56 16.44
CA LEU A 63 -3.84 -0.70 16.19
C LEU A 63 -3.37 0.23 15.07
N GLN A 64 -4.10 0.27 13.95
CA GLN A 64 -3.76 1.14 12.82
C GLN A 64 -3.80 2.63 13.20
N ILE A 65 -4.82 3.06 13.95
CA ILE A 65 -4.96 4.45 14.43
C ILE A 65 -3.82 4.80 15.37
N ASP A 66 -3.53 3.94 16.35
CA ASP A 66 -2.46 4.14 17.34
C ASP A 66 -1.09 4.21 16.66
N MET A 67 -0.81 3.32 15.69
CA MET A 67 0.42 3.35 14.89
C MET A 67 0.53 4.63 14.05
N ASN A 68 -0.56 5.06 13.41
CA ASN A 68 -0.57 6.31 12.63
C ASN A 68 -0.31 7.52 13.52
N LYS A 69 -0.93 7.57 14.70
CA LYS A 69 -0.72 8.63 15.69
C LYS A 69 0.73 8.66 16.15
N LYS A 70 1.27 7.52 16.57
CA LYS A 70 2.68 7.38 16.96
C LYS A 70 3.61 7.84 15.85
N SER A 71 3.34 7.45 14.61
CA SER A 71 4.14 7.84 13.46
C SER A 71 4.10 9.34 13.20
N ALA A 72 2.95 9.99 13.37
CA ALA A 72 2.81 11.44 13.21
C ALA A 72 3.50 12.23 14.33
N GLU A 73 3.61 11.67 15.53
CA GLU A 73 4.25 12.31 16.70
C GLU A 73 5.78 12.08 16.72
N GLU A 74 6.24 10.89 16.35
CA GLU A 74 7.64 10.48 16.53
C GLU A 74 8.48 10.54 15.25
N TYR A 75 7.85 10.48 14.07
CA TYR A 75 8.61 10.36 12.81
C TYR A 75 8.61 11.67 12.03
N MET A 76 9.78 12.04 11.53
CA MET A 76 9.90 13.10 10.54
C MET A 76 9.57 12.49 9.17
N PRO A 77 8.55 13.02 8.44
CA PRO A 77 8.31 12.58 7.09
C PRO A 77 9.54 12.87 6.25
N VAL A 78 10.03 11.87 5.53
CA VAL A 78 11.07 12.09 4.51
C VAL A 78 10.45 13.00 3.46
N PRO A 79 10.99 14.21 3.22
CA PRO A 79 10.44 15.11 2.23
C PRO A 79 10.53 14.43 0.86
N VAL A 80 9.37 14.17 0.26
CA VAL A 80 9.31 13.60 -1.09
C VAL A 80 9.44 14.76 -2.08
N ASN A 81 10.53 14.79 -2.84
CA ASN A 81 10.62 15.67 -4.00
C ASN A 81 9.71 15.10 -5.11
N PHE A 82 8.45 15.57 -5.14
CA PHE A 82 7.47 15.11 -6.11
C PHE A 82 7.86 15.44 -7.56
N GLU A 83 8.66 16.47 -7.78
CA GLU A 83 9.14 16.85 -9.12
C GLU A 83 10.08 15.78 -9.67
N ILE A 84 10.99 15.24 -8.85
CA ILE A 84 11.83 14.08 -9.17
C ILE A 84 11.01 12.79 -9.23
N PHE A 85 10.12 12.59 -8.26
CA PHE A 85 9.32 11.35 -8.16
C PHE A 85 8.43 11.17 -9.40
N LEU A 86 7.77 12.23 -9.85
CA LEU A 86 6.87 12.22 -11.01
C LEU A 86 7.59 12.50 -12.33
N MET A 87 8.89 12.80 -12.30
CA MET A 87 9.70 12.96 -13.52
C MET A 87 9.63 11.71 -14.38
N SER A 88 9.32 11.87 -15.66
CA SER A 88 9.34 10.80 -16.65
C SER A 88 10.57 10.97 -17.52
N THR A 89 11.40 9.92 -17.58
CA THR A 89 12.54 9.85 -18.49
C THR A 89 12.55 8.48 -19.19
N PRO A 90 12.99 8.40 -20.45
CA PRO A 90 13.13 7.13 -21.17
C PRO A 90 13.74 5.98 -20.38
N ALA A 91 14.83 6.18 -19.64
CA ALA A 91 15.45 5.11 -18.84
C ALA A 91 14.62 4.80 -17.59
N LYS A 92 14.12 5.80 -16.86
CA LYS A 92 13.28 5.59 -15.66
C LYS A 92 12.01 4.80 -16.00
N ASN A 93 11.40 5.08 -17.15
CA ASN A 93 10.22 4.38 -17.64
C ASN A 93 10.46 2.88 -17.90
N LYS A 94 11.68 2.47 -18.24
CA LYS A 94 12.04 1.06 -18.46
C LYS A 94 12.18 0.27 -17.16
N LEU A 95 12.41 0.95 -16.03
CA LEU A 95 12.64 0.32 -14.73
C LEU A 95 11.39 0.24 -13.84
N GLY A 96 10.21 0.61 -14.35
CA GLY A 96 8.97 0.63 -13.56
C GLY A 96 8.63 -0.68 -12.84
N GLY A 97 9.13 -1.83 -13.34
CA GLY A 97 8.97 -3.15 -12.73
C GLY A 97 10.00 -3.53 -11.66
N LEU A 98 11.07 -2.75 -11.43
CA LEU A 98 12.10 -3.12 -10.44
C LEU A 98 11.68 -2.86 -8.98
N ASN A 99 10.71 -1.98 -8.76
CA ASN A 99 10.28 -1.61 -7.41
C ASN A 99 9.69 -2.79 -6.62
N SER A 100 9.09 -3.78 -7.30
CA SER A 100 8.50 -4.94 -6.62
C SER A 100 9.54 -5.90 -6.04
N SER A 101 10.75 -5.97 -6.60
CA SER A 101 11.80 -6.90 -6.13
C SER A 101 12.69 -6.36 -5.01
N ILE A 102 12.68 -5.05 -4.75
CA ILE A 102 13.58 -4.43 -3.76
C ILE A 102 13.29 -4.92 -2.35
N MET A 103 12.00 -5.08 -2.00
CA MET A 103 11.61 -5.56 -0.66
C MET A 103 12.03 -7.00 -0.44
N ASP A 104 11.88 -7.87 -1.44
CA ASP A 104 12.34 -9.26 -1.36
C ASP A 104 13.85 -9.34 -1.17
N ASP A 105 14.61 -8.48 -1.86
CA ASP A 105 16.07 -8.44 -1.75
C ASP A 105 16.53 -7.94 -0.37
N LEU A 106 15.86 -6.94 0.20
CA LEU A 106 16.13 -6.48 1.56
C LEU A 106 15.82 -7.56 2.61
N VAL A 107 14.67 -8.24 2.48
CA VAL A 107 14.31 -9.35 3.36
C VAL A 107 15.33 -10.47 3.27
N LYS A 108 15.82 -10.80 2.07
CA LYS A 108 16.89 -11.79 1.89
C LYS A 108 18.18 -11.38 2.60
N VAL A 109 18.60 -10.11 2.54
CA VAL A 109 19.80 -9.65 3.25
C VAL A 109 19.64 -9.77 4.76
N ILE A 110 18.47 -9.40 5.29
CA ILE A 110 18.19 -9.44 6.74
C ILE A 110 18.15 -10.87 7.26
N LEU A 111 17.55 -11.79 6.52
CA LEU A 111 17.33 -13.18 6.96
C LEU A 111 18.47 -14.14 6.57
N SER A 112 19.38 -13.70 5.73
CA SER A 112 20.51 -14.50 5.26
C SER A 112 21.51 -14.78 6.39
N LYS A 113 22.27 -15.88 6.22
CA LYS A 113 23.43 -16.20 7.06
C LYS A 113 24.75 -15.69 6.45
N GLU A 114 24.68 -15.13 5.25
CA GLU A 114 25.82 -14.53 4.55
C GLU A 114 26.19 -13.18 5.17
N GLU A 115 27.39 -12.67 4.85
CA GLU A 115 27.82 -11.35 5.27
C GLU A 115 26.95 -10.26 4.57
N PRO A 116 26.22 -9.41 5.32
CA PRO A 116 25.23 -8.51 4.75
C PRO A 116 25.78 -7.51 3.73
N VAL A 117 26.98 -6.98 3.93
CA VAL A 117 27.58 -5.98 3.04
C VAL A 117 27.91 -6.59 1.68
N ALA A 118 28.53 -7.77 1.66
CA ALA A 118 28.86 -8.50 0.45
C ALA A 118 27.60 -8.90 -0.33
N GLN A 119 26.56 -9.35 0.37
CA GLN A 119 25.29 -9.70 -0.25
C GLN A 119 24.61 -8.47 -0.86
N TRP A 120 24.58 -7.35 -0.13
CA TRP A 120 24.03 -6.09 -0.65
C TRP A 120 24.81 -5.58 -1.88
N GLN A 121 26.14 -5.63 -1.84
CA GLN A 121 26.99 -5.25 -2.99
C GLN A 121 26.68 -6.09 -4.23
N LYS A 122 26.42 -7.40 -4.06
CA LYS A 122 26.03 -8.29 -5.16
C LYS A 122 24.67 -7.90 -5.74
N ILE A 123 23.70 -7.58 -4.88
CA ILE A 123 22.37 -7.11 -5.28
C ILE A 123 22.47 -5.79 -6.06
N VAL A 124 23.24 -4.81 -5.54
CA VAL A 124 23.47 -3.52 -6.20
C VAL A 124 24.07 -3.69 -7.59
N LYS A 125 25.09 -4.57 -7.76
CA LYS A 125 25.63 -4.88 -9.09
C LYS A 125 24.58 -5.43 -10.05
N GLY A 126 23.62 -6.21 -9.54
CA GLY A 126 22.49 -6.70 -10.31
C GLY A 126 21.55 -5.59 -10.77
N TYR A 127 21.38 -4.54 -9.97
CA TYR A 127 20.63 -3.34 -10.33
C TYR A 127 21.39 -2.46 -11.33
N ASP A 128 22.69 -2.29 -11.16
CA ASP A 128 23.54 -1.57 -12.11
C ASP A 128 23.48 -2.19 -13.50
N ALA A 129 23.57 -3.53 -13.59
CA ALA A 129 23.45 -4.27 -14.84
C ALA A 129 22.08 -4.11 -15.52
N LYS A 130 21.04 -3.71 -14.78
CA LYS A 130 19.71 -3.43 -15.30
C LYS A 130 19.54 -1.98 -15.76
N GLY A 131 20.57 -1.14 -15.65
CA GLY A 131 20.56 0.25 -16.12
C GLY A 131 20.19 1.28 -15.06
N VAL A 132 20.28 0.95 -13.76
CA VAL A 132 20.02 1.93 -12.69
C VAL A 132 20.95 3.13 -12.77
N GLN A 133 22.22 2.94 -13.15
CA GLN A 133 23.17 4.05 -13.33
C GLN A 133 22.76 5.00 -14.46
N ASP A 134 22.22 4.46 -15.56
CA ASP A 134 21.71 5.28 -16.66
C ASP A 134 20.49 6.11 -16.23
N VAL A 135 19.62 5.53 -15.40
CA VAL A 135 18.48 6.25 -14.81
C VAL A 135 18.93 7.37 -13.89
N ILE A 136 19.89 7.11 -13.00
CA ILE A 136 20.43 8.13 -12.09
C ILE A 136 20.99 9.30 -12.91
N LYS A 137 21.79 8.99 -13.93
CA LYS A 137 22.35 10.02 -14.82
C LYS A 137 21.27 10.84 -15.50
N GLU A 138 20.29 10.19 -16.14
CA GLU A 138 19.25 10.87 -16.91
C GLU A 138 18.33 11.72 -16.02
N VAL A 139 17.95 11.20 -14.84
CA VAL A 139 17.13 11.95 -13.87
C VAL A 139 17.89 13.17 -13.35
N ASN A 140 19.19 13.03 -13.04
CA ASN A 140 20.00 14.17 -12.61
C ASN A 140 20.15 15.23 -13.70
N GLU A 141 20.41 14.82 -14.95
CA GLU A 141 20.51 15.74 -16.09
C GLU A 141 19.18 16.48 -16.32
N GLU A 142 18.06 15.78 -16.21
CA GLU A 142 16.73 16.37 -16.37
C GLU A 142 16.32 17.26 -15.18
N ALA A 143 16.72 16.90 -13.95
CA ALA A 143 16.55 17.73 -12.76
C ALA A 143 17.26 19.07 -12.90
N VAL A 144 18.53 19.06 -13.33
CA VAL A 144 19.32 20.28 -13.58
C VAL A 144 18.67 21.18 -14.63
N LYS A 145 18.17 20.61 -15.75
CA LYS A 145 17.46 21.39 -16.78
C LYS A 145 16.20 22.09 -16.25
N ARG A 146 15.56 21.51 -15.23
CA ARG A 146 14.35 22.03 -14.60
C ARG A 146 14.64 22.93 -13.38
N GLY A 147 15.90 23.09 -13.00
CA GLY A 147 16.31 23.88 -11.84
C GLY A 147 15.97 23.22 -10.50
N ILE A 148 15.92 21.89 -10.46
CA ILE A 148 15.65 21.10 -9.25
C ILE A 148 17.01 20.73 -8.62
N GLU A 149 17.27 21.17 -7.40
CA GLU A 149 18.48 20.89 -6.60
C GLU A 149 18.20 19.94 -5.42
#